data_AF-A0A8T5N2P4-F1
#
_entry.id   AF-A0A8T5N2P4-F1
#
_cell.length_a   1.000
_cell.length_b   1.000
_cell.length_c   1.000
_cell.angle_alpha   90.00
_cell.angle_beta   90.00
_cell.angle_gamma   90.00
#
_symmetry.space_group_name_H-M   'P 1'
#
loop_
_entity.id
_entity.type
_entity.pdbx_description
1 polymer ?
#
loop_
_entity_poly.entity_id
_entity_poly.type
_entity_poly.pdbx_seq_one_letter_code
_entity_poly.pdbx_strand_id
1 'polypeptide(L)'
;MKEGFLHFFTGKGRRFKKEFKRQLRILILFTLGFTIAFTWRQTVFDLSQSIIQFFIEIKNISVLSILTSTFITIISIILIYLTSYYLRDCPENY
;
A
#
# COMPACT_ATOMS: atom_id res chain seq x y z
N MET A 1 -39.26 -27.26 11.64
CA MET A 1 -37.96 -26.64 12.04
C MET A 1 -37.08 -26.25 10.82
N LYS A 2 -37.66 -25.81 9.69
CA LYS A 2 -36.91 -25.37 8.48
C LYS A 2 -37.30 -23.97 7.96
N GLU A 3 -38.39 -23.39 8.46
CA GLU A 3 -38.94 -22.14 7.93
C GLU A 3 -38.28 -20.88 8.53
N GLY A 4 -37.68 -20.98 9.72
CA GLY A 4 -36.98 -19.86 10.36
C GLY A 4 -35.61 -19.52 9.74
N PHE A 5 -34.92 -20.47 9.12
CA PHE A 5 -33.58 -20.25 8.55
C PHE A 5 -33.65 -19.52 7.19
N LEU A 6 -34.71 -19.79 6.42
CA LEU A 6 -34.94 -19.14 5.12
C LEU A 6 -35.35 -17.67 5.27
N HIS A 7 -36.12 -17.32 6.30
CA HIS A 7 -36.57 -15.94 6.53
C HIS A 7 -35.43 -15.02 7.00
N PHE A 8 -34.42 -15.55 7.70
CA PHE A 8 -33.21 -14.80 8.08
C PHE A 8 -32.31 -14.49 6.88
N PHE A 9 -32.21 -15.40 5.90
CA PHE A 9 -31.44 -15.18 4.68
C PHE A 9 -32.13 -14.25 3.67
N THR A 10 -33.46 -14.28 3.58
CA THR A 10 -34.20 -13.53 2.55
C THR A 10 -34.50 -12.07 2.91
N GLY A 11 -34.68 -11.72 4.19
CA GLY A 11 -34.90 -10.33 4.62
C GLY A 11 -33.63 -9.47 4.75
N LYS A 12 -32.48 -10.07 5.11
CA LYS A 12 -31.18 -9.38 5.29
C LYS A 12 -30.27 -9.43 4.05
N GLY A 13 -30.57 -10.29 3.08
CA GLY A 13 -29.71 -10.56 1.91
C GLY A 13 -29.46 -9.36 0.99
N ARG A 14 -30.40 -8.40 0.88
CA ARG A 14 -30.20 -7.19 0.06
C ARG A 14 -29.17 -6.23 0.67
N ARG A 15 -29.11 -6.10 2.00
CA ARG A 15 -28.07 -5.30 2.68
C ARG A 15 -26.73 -6.01 2.65
N PHE A 16 -26.70 -7.33 2.88
CA PHE A 16 -25.47 -8.13 2.79
C PHE A 16 -24.83 -8.06 1.40
N LYS A 17 -25.61 -8.20 0.32
CA LYS A 17 -25.08 -8.09 -1.05
C LYS A 17 -24.49 -6.70 -1.35
N LYS A 18 -25.07 -5.63 -0.77
CA LYS A 18 -24.57 -4.25 -0.92
C LYS A 18 -23.26 -4.05 -0.16
N GLU A 19 -23.17 -4.56 1.06
CA GLU A 19 -21.94 -4.50 1.87
C GLU A 19 -20.83 -5.38 1.31
N PHE A 20 -21.15 -6.60 0.86
CA PHE A 20 -20.21 -7.50 0.20
C PHE A 20 -19.62 -6.88 -1.07
N LYS A 21 -20.43 -6.20 -1.90
CA LYS A 21 -19.92 -5.48 -3.08
C LYS A 21 -19.02 -4.31 -2.70
N ARG A 22 -19.28 -3.63 -1.58
CA ARG A 22 -18.42 -2.55 -1.05
C ARG A 22 -17.09 -3.11 -0.54
N GLN A 23 -17.12 -4.20 0.22
CA GLN A 23 -15.93 -4.89 0.71
C GLN A 23 -15.09 -5.45 -0.44
N LEU A 24 -15.70 -6.06 -1.45
CA LEU A 24 -15.01 -6.51 -2.66
C LEU A 24 -14.31 -5.37 -3.40
N ARG A 25 -14.97 -4.20 -3.54
CA ARG A 25 -14.34 -3.05 -4.19
C ARG A 25 -13.12 -2.56 -3.40
N ILE A 26 -13.24 -2.48 -2.09
CA ILE A 26 -12.14 -2.08 -1.19
C ILE A 26 -11.00 -3.09 -1.29
N LEU A 27 -11.32 -4.39 -1.24
CA LEU A 27 -10.35 -5.47 -1.39
C LEU A 27 -9.61 -5.37 -2.72
N ILE A 28 -10.32 -5.20 -3.83
CA ILE A 28 -9.72 -5.03 -5.17
C ILE A 28 -8.81 -3.80 -5.20
N LEU A 29 -9.21 -2.70 -4.58
CA LEU A 29 -8.41 -1.48 -4.56
C LEU A 29 -7.10 -1.68 -3.76
N PHE A 30 -7.18 -2.36 -2.61
CA PHE A 30 -6.01 -2.73 -1.82
C PHE A 30 -5.12 -3.74 -2.54
N THR A 31 -5.67 -4.77 -3.18
CA THR A 31 -4.88 -5.77 -3.88
C THR A 31 -4.21 -5.21 -5.13
N LEU A 32 -4.89 -4.33 -5.87
CA LEU A 32 -4.28 -3.63 -7.00
C LEU A 32 -3.20 -2.66 -6.53
N GLY A 33 -3.47 -1.84 -5.51
CA GLY A 33 -2.47 -0.93 -4.93
C GLY A 33 -1.24 -1.68 -4.40
N PHE A 34 -1.46 -2.79 -3.71
CA PHE A 34 -0.40 -3.68 -3.24
C PHE A 34 0.37 -4.29 -4.41
N THR A 35 -0.31 -4.81 -5.43
CA THR A 35 0.34 -5.38 -6.62
C THR A 35 1.20 -4.33 -7.32
N ILE A 36 0.70 -3.11 -7.50
CA ILE A 36 1.45 -2.02 -8.12
C ILE A 36 2.69 -1.67 -7.28
N ALA A 37 2.53 -1.49 -5.97
CA ALA A 37 3.66 -1.22 -5.07
C ALA A 37 4.69 -2.36 -5.09
N PHE A 38 4.21 -3.61 -5.15
CA PHE A 38 5.06 -4.79 -5.20
C PHE A 38 5.82 -4.88 -6.54
N THR A 39 5.18 -4.62 -7.67
CA THR A 39 5.84 -4.57 -8.98
C THR A 39 6.86 -3.44 -9.06
N TRP A 40 6.58 -2.29 -8.44
CA TRP A 40 7.48 -1.13 -8.44
C TRP A 40 8.66 -1.28 -7.49
N ARG A 41 8.66 -2.25 -6.57
CA ARG A 41 9.76 -2.47 -5.61
C ARG A 41 11.13 -2.56 -6.31
N GLN A 42 11.21 -3.36 -7.37
CA GLN A 42 12.47 -3.58 -8.10
C GLN A 42 12.87 -2.28 -8.84
N THR A 43 11.91 -1.66 -9.52
CA THR A 43 12.12 -0.40 -10.26
C THR A 43 12.57 0.74 -9.36
N VAL A 44 12.04 0.87 -8.14
CA VAL A 44 12.47 1.88 -7.16
C VAL A 44 13.90 1.63 -6.71
N PHE A 45 14.29 0.37 -6.54
CA PHE A 45 15.67 0.01 -6.22
C PHE A 45 16.62 0.36 -7.36
N ASP A 46 16.28 -0.03 -8.59
CA ASP A 46 17.11 0.21 -9.77
C ASP A 46 17.22 1.71 -10.10
N LEU A 47 16.14 2.48 -9.93
CA LEU A 47 16.14 3.94 -10.06
C LEU A 47 17.01 4.59 -8.99
N SER A 48 16.87 4.18 -7.73
CA SER A 48 17.67 4.71 -6.63
C SER A 48 19.16 4.41 -6.82
N GLN A 49 19.47 3.19 -7.29
CA GLN A 49 20.82 2.79 -7.66
C GLN A 49 21.37 3.65 -8.81
N SER A 50 20.58 3.89 -9.86
CA SER A 50 20.97 4.73 -11.00
C SER A 50 21.22 6.18 -10.58
N ILE A 51 20.41 6.73 -9.68
CA ILE A 51 20.60 8.07 -9.11
C ILE A 51 21.91 8.13 -8.32
N ILE A 52 22.16 7.17 -7.43
CA ILE A 52 23.37 7.14 -6.62
C ILE A 52 24.62 6.96 -7.49
N GLN A 53 24.55 6.09 -8.50
CA GLN A 53 25.65 5.86 -9.44
C GLN A 53 25.92 7.08 -10.34
N PHE A 54 24.89 7.87 -10.64
CA PHE A 54 25.04 9.16 -11.35
C PHE A 54 25.79 10.20 -10.49
N PHE A 55 25.52 10.25 -9.18
CA PHE A 55 26.18 11.21 -8.29
C PHE A 55 27.54 10.73 -7.77
N ILE A 56 27.75 9.42 -7.65
CA ILE A 56 28.96 8.84 -7.10
C ILE A 56 29.38 7.70 -8.02
N GLU A 57 30.50 7.89 -8.72
CA GLU A 57 31.06 6.94 -9.69
C GLU A 57 31.67 5.70 -8.96
N ILE A 58 30.84 4.99 -8.20
CA ILE A 58 31.23 3.84 -7.38
C ILE A 58 31.26 2.61 -8.27
N LYS A 59 32.47 2.08 -8.52
CA LYS A 59 32.69 0.83 -9.27
C LYS A 59 32.28 -0.44 -8.51
N ASN A 60 32.04 -0.37 -7.20
CA ASN A 60 31.85 -1.54 -6.34
C ASN A 60 30.36 -1.81 -6.06
N ILE A 61 29.84 -2.89 -6.65
CA ILE A 61 28.41 -3.26 -6.66
C ILE A 61 27.83 -3.44 -5.24
N SER A 62 28.62 -3.98 -4.31
CA SER A 62 28.15 -4.22 -2.93
C SER A 62 27.94 -2.92 -2.15
N VAL A 63 28.82 -1.94 -2.32
CA VAL A 63 28.72 -0.64 -1.64
C VAL A 63 27.53 0.15 -2.19
N LEU A 64 27.31 0.06 -3.50
CA LEU A 64 26.19 0.68 -4.19
C LEU A 64 24.85 0.16 -3.65
N SER A 65 24.67 -1.16 -3.54
CA SER A 65 23.44 -1.75 -2.99
C SER A 65 23.15 -1.36 -1.54
N ILE A 66 24.20 -1.29 -0.70
CA ILE A 66 24.05 -0.86 0.69
C ILE A 66 23.60 0.60 0.74
N LEU A 67 24.25 1.47 -0.03
CA LEU A 67 23.94 2.90 -0.07
C LEU A 67 22.52 3.15 -0.61
N THR A 68 22.12 2.41 -1.65
CA THR A 68 20.75 2.41 -2.19
C THR A 68 19.72 2.00 -1.15
N SER A 69 19.99 0.93 -0.39
CA SER A 69 19.10 0.46 0.67
C SER A 69 18.96 1.51 1.79
N THR A 70 20.06 2.11 2.23
CA THR A 70 20.05 3.18 3.24
C THR A 70 19.27 4.41 2.73
N PHE A 71 19.49 4.80 1.48
CA PHE A 71 18.79 5.93 0.87
C PHE A 71 17.27 5.70 0.79
N ILE A 72 16.84 4.53 0.32
CA ILE A 72 15.40 4.18 0.27
C ILE A 72 14.80 4.14 1.67
N THR A 73 15.55 3.67 2.67
CA THR A 73 15.10 3.63 4.07
C THR A 73 14.88 5.05 4.61
N ILE A 74 15.80 5.97 4.36
CA ILE A 74 15.67 7.38 4.76
C ILE A 74 14.45 8.03 4.08
N ILE A 75 14.30 7.85 2.76
CA ILE A 75 13.12 8.37 2.03
C ILE A 75 11.83 7.79 2.58
N SER A 76 11.80 6.49 2.89
CA SER A 76 10.61 5.84 3.43
C SER A 76 10.22 6.41 4.79
N ILE A 77 11.19 6.66 5.67
CA ILE A 77 10.95 7.32 6.97
C ILE A 77 10.39 8.74 6.77
N ILE A 78 10.95 9.50 5.83
CA ILE A 78 10.47 10.86 5.50
C ILE A 78 9.03 10.81 4.98
N LEU A 79 8.72 9.89 4.08
CA LEU A 79 7.36 9.73 3.54
C LEU A 79 6.36 9.33 4.63
N ILE A 80 6.72 8.40 5.52
CA ILE A 80 5.88 8.01 6.65
C ILE A 80 5.68 9.20 7.58
N TYR A 81 6.74 9.94 7.89
CA TYR A 81 6.66 11.13 8.74
C TYR A 81 5.75 12.20 8.12
N LEU A 82 5.91 12.49 6.83
CA LEU A 82 5.12 13.49 6.10
C LEU A 82 3.66 13.05 5.99
N THR A 83 3.41 11.76 5.72
CA THR A 83 2.06 11.20 5.70
C THR A 83 1.41 11.29 7.08
N SER A 84 2.14 10.95 8.15
CA SER A 84 1.66 11.04 9.53
C SER A 84 1.37 12.48 9.94
N TYR A 85 2.24 13.42 9.55
CA TYR A 85 2.04 14.84 9.76
C TYR A 85 0.75 15.33 9.06
N TYR A 86 0.59 15.02 7.78
CA TYR A 86 -0.59 15.40 7.02
C TYR A 86 -1.89 14.77 7.56
N LEU A 87 -1.83 13.51 8.00
CA LEU A 87 -2.99 12.82 8.58
C LEU A 87 -3.37 13.36 9.95
N ARG A 88 -2.40 13.89 10.71
CA ARG A 88 -2.61 14.53 12.02
C ARG A 88 -3.35 15.87 11.90
N ASP A 89 -3.24 16.54 10.75
CA ASP A 89 -3.99 17.76 10.43
C ASP A 89 -5.41 17.48 9.89
N CYS A 90 -5.86 16.22 9.86
CA CYS A 90 -7.26 15.90 9.64
C CYS A 90 -7.98 16.00 11.00
N PRO A 91 -8.67 17.12 11.34
CA PRO A 91 -9.50 17.13 12.53
C PRO A 91 -10.52 16.01 12.39
N GLU A 92 -10.58 15.13 13.39
CA GLU A 92 -11.69 14.22 13.61
C GLU A 92 -12.99 15.02 13.64
N ASN A 93 -13.59 15.26 12.47
CA ASN A 93 -14.94 15.75 12.34
C ASN A 93 -15.81 14.54 11.96
N TYR A 94 -16.26 13.86 13.02
CA TYR A 94 -17.41 12.96 13.18
C TYR A 94 -17.54 11.75 12.22
#